data_AF-A0A059XCJ3-F1
#
_entry.id   AF-A0A059XCJ3-F1
#
_cell.length_a   1.000
_cell.length_b   1.000
_cell.length_c   1.000
_cell.angle_alpha   90.00
_cell.angle_beta   90.00
_cell.angle_gamma   90.00
#
_symmetry.space_group_name_H-M   'P 1'
#
loop_
_entity.id
_entity.type
_entity.pdbx_description
1 polymer ?
#
loop_
_entity_poly.entity_id
_entity_poly.type
_entity_poly.pdbx_seq_one_letter_code
_entity_poly.pdbx_strand_id
1 'polypeptide(L)'
;MIAEELRGLAVEFDVPIVSATQVNRTGFTSSDIGLEDTSESFGLPATADMMFALISDEDLEKQNQIVVKQLKNRYTDIAKYRRFIVGIDRDHMRLFDAEDSAQEDLMDGPEFDKTTFGKADNTNMKDRFRDLF
;
A
#
# COMPACT_ATOMS: atom_id res chain seq x y z
N MET A 1 17.63 -14.34 15.85
CA MET A 1 16.45 -14.67 15.01
C MET A 1 16.92 -14.78 13.57
N ILE A 2 16.39 -15.68 12.71
CA ILE A 2 16.94 -15.88 11.35
C ILE A 2 17.03 -14.59 10.51
N ALA A 3 16.13 -13.63 10.76
CA ALA A 3 16.13 -12.33 10.10
C ALA A 3 17.36 -11.47 10.41
N GLU A 4 17.93 -11.57 11.62
CA GLU A 4 19.13 -10.81 12.02
C GLU A 4 20.36 -11.35 11.31
N GLU A 5 20.47 -12.66 11.18
CA GLU A 5 21.55 -13.33 10.45
C GLU A 5 21.47 -13.03 8.95
N LEU A 6 20.27 -13.12 8.36
CA LEU A 6 20.04 -12.74 6.96
C LEU A 6 20.40 -11.26 6.71
N ARG A 7 20.02 -10.36 7.62
CA ARG A 7 20.40 -8.96 7.52
C ARG A 7 21.92 -8.78 7.65
N GLY A 8 22.56 -9.46 8.61
CA GLY A 8 24.00 -9.44 8.78
C GLY A 8 24.72 -9.85 7.50
N LEU A 9 24.26 -10.93 6.87
CA LEU A 9 24.78 -11.42 5.60
C LEU A 9 24.59 -10.40 4.46
N ALA A 10 23.41 -9.81 4.34
CA ALA A 10 23.14 -8.78 3.33
C ALA A 10 24.08 -7.58 3.46
N VAL A 11 24.33 -7.13 4.70
CA VAL A 11 25.22 -6.00 5.00
C VAL A 11 26.69 -6.37 4.78
N GLU A 12 27.11 -7.58 5.17
CA GLU A 12 28.50 -8.03 5.03
C GLU A 12 28.93 -8.17 3.58
N PHE A 13 28.05 -8.71 2.73
CA PHE A 13 28.35 -8.98 1.33
C PHE A 13 27.85 -7.90 0.35
N ASP A 14 27.19 -6.86 0.85
CA ASP A 14 26.59 -5.78 0.06
C ASP A 14 25.66 -6.31 -1.06
N VAL A 15 24.77 -7.23 -0.69
CA VAL A 15 23.82 -7.85 -1.62
C VAL A 15 22.37 -7.66 -1.17
N PRO A 16 21.43 -7.45 -2.11
CA PRO A 16 20.01 -7.43 -1.76
C PRO A 16 19.54 -8.84 -1.42
N ILE A 17 18.91 -8.99 -0.26
CA ILE A 17 18.24 -10.24 0.14
C ILE A 17 16.75 -9.97 0.24
N VAL A 18 15.97 -10.73 -0.54
CA VAL A 18 14.52 -10.72 -0.51
C VAL A 18 14.05 -12.07 0.02
N SER A 19 13.12 -12.04 0.97
CA SER A 19 12.47 -13.22 1.51
C SER A 19 10.98 -12.96 1.68
N ALA A 20 10.20 -14.02 1.73
CA ALA A 20 8.75 -13.98 1.92
C ALA A 20 8.36 -14.70 3.21
N THR A 21 7.35 -14.17 3.89
CA THR A 21 6.74 -14.78 5.07
C THR A 21 5.23 -14.81 4.89
N GLN A 22 4.58 -15.80 5.50
CA GLN A 22 3.13 -15.87 5.52
C GLN A 22 2.56 -14.94 6.59
N VAL A 23 1.31 -14.55 6.39
CA VAL A 23 0.50 -13.88 7.40
C VAL A 23 -0.09 -14.91 8.37
N ASN A 24 -0.38 -14.47 9.60
CA ASN A 24 -1.00 -15.29 10.63
C ASN A 24 -2.49 -15.56 10.28
N ARG A 25 -3.17 -16.37 11.09
CA ARG A 25 -4.57 -16.75 10.84
C ARG A 25 -5.53 -15.56 10.75
N THR A 26 -5.29 -14.50 11.51
CA THR A 26 -6.11 -13.28 11.49
C THR A 26 -5.84 -12.48 10.23
N GLY A 27 -4.57 -12.30 9.88
CA GLY A 27 -4.14 -11.64 8.65
C GLY A 27 -4.64 -12.36 7.40
N PHE A 28 -4.71 -13.69 7.41
CA PHE A 28 -5.17 -14.48 6.24
C PHE A 28 -6.57 -14.10 5.75
N THR A 29 -7.45 -13.67 6.66
CA THR A 29 -8.83 -13.26 6.31
C THR A 29 -9.02 -11.74 6.23
N SER A 30 -7.95 -10.96 6.41
CA SER A 30 -8.02 -9.50 6.46
C SER A 30 -7.69 -8.87 5.11
N SER A 31 -8.45 -7.85 4.71
CA SER A 31 -8.12 -6.96 3.60
C SER A 31 -7.18 -5.82 4.02
N ASP A 32 -6.88 -5.69 5.31
CA ASP A 32 -5.96 -4.69 5.84
C ASP A 32 -4.86 -5.35 6.69
N ILE A 33 -3.74 -5.68 6.05
CA ILE A 33 -2.61 -6.36 6.68
C ILE A 33 -1.70 -5.36 7.41
N GLY A 34 -1.35 -5.64 8.66
CA GLY A 34 -0.39 -4.91 9.48
C GLY A 34 0.94 -5.64 9.67
N LEU A 35 1.87 -5.03 10.42
CA LEU A 35 3.15 -5.67 10.77
C LEU A 35 2.94 -6.82 11.77
N GLU A 36 1.95 -6.65 12.65
CA GLU A 36 1.46 -7.61 13.64
C GLU A 36 0.89 -8.89 13.03
N ASP A 37 0.52 -8.86 11.75
CA ASP A 37 -0.03 -10.00 11.05
C ASP A 37 1.03 -10.99 10.57
N THR A 38 2.31 -10.77 10.88
CA THR A 38 3.40 -11.69 10.49
C THR A 38 3.36 -12.98 11.32
N SER A 39 3.39 -14.15 10.66
CA SER A 39 3.27 -15.46 11.35
C SER A 39 4.41 -15.82 12.30
N GLU A 40 5.64 -15.49 11.94
CA GLU A 40 6.83 -15.99 12.67
C GLU A 40 7.05 -15.23 13.98
N SER A 41 7.22 -13.91 13.90
CA SER A 41 7.28 -13.01 15.06
C SER A 41 7.30 -11.56 14.61
N PHE A 42 7.04 -10.65 15.55
CA PHE A 42 7.21 -9.21 15.34
C PHE A 42 8.69 -8.79 15.16
N GLY A 43 9.65 -9.64 15.53
CA GLY A 43 11.07 -9.34 15.35
C GLY A 43 11.54 -9.36 13.90
N LEU A 44 10.84 -10.08 13.02
CA LEU A 44 11.14 -10.09 11.58
C LEU A 44 10.82 -8.72 10.94
N PRO A 45 9.59 -8.16 11.10
CA PRO A 45 9.32 -6.79 10.71
C PRO A 45 10.24 -5.76 11.35
N ALA A 46 10.61 -5.97 12.63
CA ALA A 46 11.55 -5.09 13.32
C ALA A 46 12.93 -5.07 12.63
N THR A 47 13.41 -6.22 12.16
CA THR A 47 14.73 -6.38 11.53
C THR A 47 14.75 -5.94 10.07
N ALA A 48 13.67 -6.16 9.32
CA ALA A 48 13.59 -5.81 7.91
C ALA A 48 13.81 -4.31 7.65
N ASP A 49 14.40 -4.00 6.49
CA ASP A 49 14.56 -2.62 6.01
C ASP A 49 13.37 -2.16 5.16
N MET A 50 12.78 -3.08 4.39
CA MET A 50 11.56 -2.88 3.61
C MET A 50 10.63 -4.09 3.81
N MET A 51 9.34 -3.84 3.94
CA MET A 51 8.32 -4.87 4.01
C MET A 51 7.03 -4.36 3.36
N PHE A 52 6.43 -5.19 2.52
CA PHE A 52 5.14 -4.94 1.90
C PHE A 52 4.29 -6.21 1.96
N ALA A 53 2.98 -6.02 1.98
CA ALA A 53 2.00 -7.09 1.87
C ALA A 53 1.44 -7.11 0.45
N LEU A 54 1.17 -8.32 -0.04
CA LEU A 54 0.36 -8.56 -1.23
C LEU A 54 -1.02 -9.00 -0.75
N ILE A 55 -2.05 -8.27 -1.14
CA ILE A 55 -3.43 -8.47 -0.68
C ILE A 55 -4.29 -8.70 -1.92
N SER A 56 -5.08 -9.77 -1.90
CA SER A 56 -6.02 -10.12 -2.95
C SER A 56 -7.26 -10.68 -2.28
N ASP A 57 -8.35 -9.93 -2.31
CA ASP A 57 -9.68 -10.40 -1.91
C ASP A 57 -10.46 -10.91 -3.13
N GLU A 58 -11.69 -11.38 -2.91
CA GLU A 58 -12.51 -11.95 -3.98
C GLU A 58 -12.79 -10.98 -5.14
N ASP A 59 -12.87 -9.67 -4.87
CA ASP A 59 -13.18 -8.67 -5.90
C ASP A 59 -11.94 -8.28 -6.71
N LEU A 60 -10.79 -8.18 -6.06
CA LEU A 60 -9.48 -8.04 -6.72
C LEU A 60 -9.14 -9.28 -7.55
N GLU A 61 -9.46 -10.48 -7.06
CA GLU A 61 -9.25 -11.72 -7.81
C GLU A 61 -10.07 -11.77 -9.09
N LYS A 62 -11.36 -11.37 -9.04
CA LYS A 62 -12.22 -11.28 -10.24
C LYS A 62 -11.68 -10.31 -11.28
N GLN A 63 -10.97 -9.28 -10.83
CA GLN A 63 -10.38 -8.25 -11.68
C GLN A 63 -8.94 -8.55 -12.10
N ASN A 64 -8.38 -9.71 -11.69
CA ASN A 64 -6.97 -10.04 -11.93
C ASN A 64 -6.02 -8.97 -11.39
N GLN A 65 -6.27 -8.49 -10.18
CA GLN A 65 -5.52 -7.43 -9.51
C GLN A 65 -5.01 -7.87 -8.15
N ILE A 66 -3.95 -7.22 -7.68
CA ILE A 66 -3.35 -7.39 -6.37
C ILE A 66 -3.04 -6.01 -5.81
N VAL A 67 -3.41 -5.77 -4.56
CA VAL A 67 -2.98 -4.57 -3.83
C VAL A 67 -1.62 -4.85 -3.19
N VAL A 68 -0.67 -3.98 -3.47
CA VAL A 68 0.61 -3.91 -2.76
C VAL A 68 0.51 -2.83 -1.70
N LYS A 69 0.62 -3.22 -0.43
CA LYS A 69 0.62 -2.30 0.71
C LYS A 69 2.01 -2.24 1.33
N GLN A 70 2.62 -1.06 1.37
CA GLN A 70 3.85 -0.85 2.12
C GLN A 70 3.57 -0.90 3.62
N LEU A 71 4.20 -1.84 4.33
CA LEU A 71 4.10 -1.98 5.78
C LEU A 71 5.26 -1.26 6.49
N LYS A 72 6.45 -1.28 5.87
CA LYS A 72 7.66 -0.65 6.40
C LYS A 72 8.60 -0.27 5.27
N ASN A 73 9.22 0.90 5.41
CA ASN A 73 10.35 1.33 4.60
C ASN A 73 11.27 2.20 5.46
N ARG A 74 12.53 1.80 5.64
CA ARG A 74 13.50 2.55 6.45
C ARG A 74 14.10 3.75 5.72
N TYR A 75 14.05 3.76 4.39
CA TYR A 75 14.80 4.70 3.57
C TYR A 75 13.92 5.75 2.88
N THR A 76 12.60 5.59 2.89
CA THR A 76 11.64 6.54 2.31
C THR A 76 10.40 6.71 3.18
N ASP A 77 9.68 7.81 2.95
CA ASP A 77 8.38 8.06 3.58
C ASP A 77 7.35 7.00 3.15
N ILE A 78 6.80 6.28 4.12
CA ILE A 78 5.79 5.24 3.91
C ILE A 78 4.45 5.83 3.44
N ALA A 79 4.18 7.10 3.74
CA ALA A 79 2.96 7.76 3.27
C ALA A 79 2.94 7.91 1.74
N LYS A 80 4.11 7.97 1.10
CA LYS A 80 4.21 8.05 -0.36
C LYS A 80 3.98 6.66 -0.98
N TYR A 81 2.95 6.55 -1.83
CA TYR A 81 2.54 5.30 -2.48
C TYR A 81 2.30 4.17 -1.47
N ARG A 82 1.67 4.50 -0.33
CA ARG A 82 1.41 3.56 0.76
C ARG A 82 0.71 2.27 0.29
N ARG A 83 -0.20 2.41 -0.67
CA ARG A 83 -0.92 1.33 -1.33
C ARG A 83 -0.97 1.63 -2.83
N PHE A 84 -0.85 0.59 -3.65
CA PHE A 84 -1.06 0.68 -5.10
C PHE A 84 -1.51 -0.68 -5.63
N ILE A 85 -2.17 -0.68 -6.79
CA ILE A 85 -2.65 -1.92 -7.44
C ILE A 85 -1.73 -2.30 -8.58
N VAL A 86 -1.52 -3.60 -8.72
CA VAL A 86 -0.82 -4.23 -9.83
C VAL A 86 -1.73 -5.29 -10.44
N GLY A 87 -1.80 -5.33 -11.78
CA GLY A 87 -2.51 -6.37 -12.49
C GLY A 87 -1.70 -7.67 -12.58
N ILE A 88 -2.36 -8.81 -12.62
CA ILE A 88 -1.73 -10.12 -12.79
C ILE A 88 -2.39 -10.93 -13.91
N ASP A 89 -1.63 -11.21 -14.96
CA ASP A 89 -1.99 -12.23 -15.95
C ASP A 89 -1.68 -13.60 -15.35
N ARG A 90 -2.71 -14.33 -14.90
CA ARG A 90 -2.58 -15.63 -14.22
C ARG A 90 -2.21 -16.76 -15.18
N ASP A 91 -2.52 -16.64 -16.46
CA ASP A 91 -2.20 -17.68 -17.46
C ASP A 91 -0.70 -17.70 -17.75
N HIS A 92 -0.05 -16.54 -17.67
CA HIS A 92 1.39 -16.38 -17.92
C HIS A 92 2.21 -16.03 -16.68
N MET A 93 1.56 -15.85 -15.52
CA MET A 93 2.15 -15.38 -14.25
C MET A 93 2.96 -14.09 -14.42
N ARG A 94 2.37 -13.09 -15.08
CA ARG A 94 3.01 -11.80 -15.36
C ARG A 94 2.31 -10.66 -14.65
N LEU A 95 3.09 -9.80 -14.01
CA LEU A 95 2.59 -8.54 -13.46
C LEU A 95 2.56 -7.47 -14.56
N PHE A 96 1.53 -6.62 -14.53
CA PHE A 96 1.38 -5.48 -15.43
C PHE A 96 0.84 -4.26 -14.66
N ASP A 97 1.04 -3.08 -15.22
CA ASP A 97 0.54 -1.84 -14.63
C ASP A 97 -0.99 -1.82 -14.71
N ALA A 98 -1.64 -1.68 -13.56
CA ALA A 98 -3.09 -1.56 -13.51
C ALA A 98 -3.54 -0.20 -14.09
N GLU A 99 -4.75 -0.16 -14.63
CA GLU A 99 -5.35 1.09 -15.14
C GLU A 99 -5.51 2.13 -14.02
N ASP A 100 -5.40 3.41 -14.36
CA ASP A 100 -5.56 4.52 -13.41
C ASP A 100 -6.90 4.47 -12.66
N SER A 101 -7.95 4.00 -13.34
CA SER A 101 -9.30 3.78 -12.79
C SER A 101 -9.29 2.83 -11.60
N ALA A 102 -8.43 1.81 -11.61
CA ALA A 102 -8.31 0.86 -10.51
C ALA A 102 -7.73 1.53 -9.25
N GLN A 103 -6.97 2.61 -9.39
CA GLN A 103 -6.36 3.31 -8.24
C GLN A 103 -7.29 4.34 -7.58
N GLU A 104 -8.42 4.69 -8.20
CA GLU A 104 -9.32 5.73 -7.69
C GLU A 104 -9.88 5.41 -6.29
N ASP A 105 -10.11 4.13 -6.02
CA ASP A 105 -10.62 3.62 -4.74
C ASP A 105 -9.55 3.54 -3.63
N LEU A 106 -8.26 3.61 -4.01
CA LEU A 106 -7.14 3.60 -3.06
C LEU A 106 -6.65 4.99 -2.65
N MET A 107 -7.07 6.04 -3.36
CA MET A 107 -6.66 7.40 -3.02
C MET A 107 -7.42 7.88 -1.77
N ASP A 108 -6.73 7.84 -0.62
CA ASP A 108 -7.05 8.51 0.65
C ASP A 108 -7.03 10.06 0.49
N GLY A 109 -7.73 10.60 -0.51
CA GLY A 109 -8.13 12.00 -0.50
C GLY A 109 -9.23 12.19 0.54
N PRO A 110 -9.30 13.33 1.26
CA PRO A 110 -10.41 13.58 2.16
C PRO A 110 -11.72 13.45 1.37
N GLU A 111 -12.54 12.48 1.74
CA GLU A 111 -13.82 12.14 1.09
C GLU A 111 -14.77 13.35 1.00
N PHE A 112 -14.55 14.35 1.86
CA PHE A 112 -15.17 15.67 1.84
C PHE A 112 -14.97 16.46 0.53
N ASP A 113 -13.84 16.29 -0.17
CA ASP A 113 -13.52 17.02 -1.40
C ASP A 113 -14.29 16.47 -2.63
N LYS A 114 -14.82 15.24 -2.52
CA LYS A 114 -15.65 14.61 -3.57
C LYS A 114 -17.14 14.94 -3.44
N THR A 115 -17.58 15.60 -2.36
CA THR A 115 -18.99 15.96 -2.16
C THR A 115 -19.34 17.34 -2.75
N THR A 116 -20.51 17.45 -3.37
CA THR A 116 -21.04 18.70 -3.97
C THR A 116 -21.21 19.85 -2.96
N PHE A 117 -21.16 19.55 -1.65
CA PHE A 117 -21.25 20.53 -0.57
C PHE A 117 -20.09 21.52 -0.54
N GLY A 118 -18.87 21.13 -0.97
CA GLY A 118 -17.70 22.02 -0.99
C GLY A 118 -17.65 22.98 -2.20
N LYS A 119 -18.38 22.68 -3.29
CA LYS A 119 -18.34 23.49 -4.52
C LYS A 119 -19.27 24.71 -4.48
N ALA A 120 -20.32 24.68 -3.64
CA ALA A 120 -21.33 25.75 -3.60
C ALA A 120 -20.88 27.02 -2.85
N ASP A 121 -19.91 26.89 -1.93
CA ASP A 121 -19.52 28.01 -1.06
C ASP A 121 -18.38 28.86 -1.64
N ASN A 122 -17.55 28.26 -2.51
CA ASN A 122 -16.36 28.94 -3.05
C ASN A 122 -16.67 29.87 -4.24
N THR A 123 -17.77 29.63 -4.97
CA THR A 123 -18.26 30.53 -6.03
C THR A 123 -18.82 31.82 -5.43
N ASN A 124 -19.65 31.71 -4.39
CA ASN A 124 -20.29 32.88 -3.75
C ASN A 124 -19.29 33.80 -3.03
N MET A 125 -18.19 33.26 -2.51
CA MET A 125 -17.19 34.08 -1.82
C MET A 125 -16.32 34.88 -2.81
N LYS A 126 -15.96 34.31 -3.96
CA LYS A 126 -15.17 35.02 -4.98
C LYS A 126 -15.93 36.18 -5.63
N ASP A 127 -17.24 36.05 -5.80
CA ASP A 127 -18.07 37.10 -6.35
C ASP A 127 -18.26 38.27 -5.36
N ARG A 128 -18.39 37.99 -4.05
CA ARG A 128 -18.49 39.03 -3.00
C ARG A 128 -17.21 39.84 -2.76
N PHE A 129 -16.04 39.27 -3.02
CA PHE A 129 -14.76 39.98 -2.88
C PHE A 129 -14.39 40.85 -4.09
N ARG A 130 -15.03 40.63 -5.25
CA ARG A 130 -14.87 41.47 -6.44
C ARG A 130 -15.63 42.79 -6.36
N ASP A 131 -16.73 42.82 -5.62
CA ASP A 131 -17.55 44.04 -5.45
C ASP A 131 -17.00 44.99 -4.37
N LEU A 132 -15.90 44.63 -3.71
CA LEU A 132 -15.27 45.43 -2.64
C LEU A 132 -14.03 46.24 -3.08
N PHE A 133 -13.63 46.17 -4.36
CA PHE A 133 -12.54 46.97 -4.94
C PHE A 133 -12.88 47.47 -6.35
#